data_AF-A0A2U1KPS3-F1
#
_entry.id   AF-A0A2U1KPS3-F1
#
_cell.length_a   1.000
_cell.length_b   1.000
_cell.length_c   1.000
_cell.angle_alpha   90.00
_cell.angle_beta   90.00
_cell.angle_gamma   90.00
#
_symmetry.space_group_name_H-M   'P 1'
#
loop_
_entity.id
_entity.type
_entity.pdbx_description
1 polymer ?
#
loop_
_entity_poly.entity_id
_entity_poly.type
_entity_poly.pdbx_seq_one_letter_code
_entity_poly.pdbx_strand_id
1 'polypeptide(L)'
;MALVQLNSRFEQMEYFESIFGFMFDASKFTYLDDADLKECCLNLESALTNDEDCDIDDKDLFIESQILQEMLPNGAYDGERPWSSIEIMEFTKKMDMFPNVLLAYKILLTLPVTVASAERSFQT
;
A
#
# COMPACT_ATOMS: atom_id res chain seq x y z
N MET A 1 -18.18 -3.40 -25.43
CA MET A 1 -18.00 -2.03 -24.90
C MET A 1 -16.63 -1.94 -24.24
N ALA A 2 -15.55 -1.81 -25.02
CA ALA A 2 -14.19 -1.87 -24.48
C ALA A 2 -13.82 -0.62 -23.66
N LEU A 3 -14.30 0.57 -24.07
CA LEU A 3 -14.04 1.83 -23.38
C LEU A 3 -14.65 1.89 -21.97
N VAL A 4 -15.84 1.34 -21.76
CA VAL A 4 -16.48 1.33 -20.43
C VAL A 4 -15.74 0.41 -19.46
N GLN A 5 -15.26 -0.75 -19.94
CA GLN A 5 -14.43 -1.64 -19.12
C GLN A 5 -13.10 -0.97 -18.75
N LEU A 6 -12.48 -0.23 -19.67
CA LEU A 6 -11.25 0.51 -19.40
C LEU A 6 -11.47 1.63 -18.38
N ASN A 7 -12.56 2.40 -18.49
CA ASN A 7 -12.89 3.43 -17.50
C ASN A 7 -13.08 2.84 -16.10
N SER A 8 -13.81 1.73 -15.97
CA SER A 8 -13.99 1.07 -14.67
C SER A 8 -12.66 0.59 -14.06
N ARG A 9 -11.71 0.12 -14.88
CA ARG A 9 -10.37 -0.24 -14.41
C ARG A 9 -9.56 0.97 -13.96
N PHE A 10 -9.72 2.09 -14.64
CA PHE A 10 -9.05 3.34 -14.27
C PHE A 10 -9.56 3.85 -12.91
N GLU A 11 -10.88 3.88 -12.72
CA GLU A 11 -11.53 4.25 -11.45
C GLU A 11 -11.09 3.32 -10.30
N GLN A 12 -10.97 2.01 -10.56
CA GLN A 12 -10.44 1.06 -9.58
C GLN A 12 -8.99 1.35 -9.20
N MET A 13 -8.18 1.78 -10.16
CA MET A 13 -6.76 2.08 -9.92
C MET A 13 -6.58 3.40 -9.17
N GLU A 14 -7.38 4.42 -9.49
CA GLU A 14 -7.41 5.67 -8.72
C GLU A 14 -7.87 5.42 -7.28
N TYR A 15 -8.90 4.60 -7.09
CA TYR A 15 -9.34 4.20 -5.75
C TYR A 15 -8.23 3.43 -5.01
N PHE A 16 -7.57 2.46 -5.67
CA PHE A 16 -6.45 1.73 -5.08
C PHE A 16 -5.29 2.65 -4.68
N GLU A 17 -4.92 3.59 -5.55
CA GLU A 17 -3.92 4.61 -5.24
C GLU A 17 -4.35 5.51 -4.07
N SER A 18 -5.63 5.86 -3.96
CA SER A 18 -6.14 6.66 -2.83
C SER A 18 -6.01 5.95 -1.47
N ILE A 19 -6.06 4.61 -1.47
CA ILE A 19 -5.96 3.79 -0.25
C ILE A 19 -4.52 3.44 0.07
N PHE A 20 -3.74 2.97 -0.90
CA PHE A 20 -2.39 2.45 -0.69
C PHE A 20 -1.26 3.40 -1.10
N GLY A 21 -1.57 4.54 -1.72
CA GLY A 21 -0.59 5.41 -2.37
C GLY A 21 0.51 5.90 -1.43
N PHE A 22 0.21 6.03 -0.14
CA PHE A 22 1.21 6.41 0.87
C PHE A 22 2.28 5.35 1.13
N MET A 23 2.02 4.09 0.80
CA MET A 23 2.92 2.96 1.00
C MET A 23 3.72 2.60 -0.28
N PHE A 24 3.61 3.38 -1.36
CA PHE A 24 4.26 3.06 -2.64
C PHE A 24 5.78 3.22 -2.61
N ASP A 25 6.27 4.18 -1.84
CA ASP A 25 7.69 4.43 -1.66
C ASP A 25 7.99 5.08 -0.30
N ALA A 26 9.25 4.99 0.12
CA ALA A 26 9.66 5.41 1.44
C ALA A 26 9.59 6.93 1.63
N SER A 27 9.70 7.74 0.58
CA SER A 27 9.54 9.19 0.72
C SER A 27 8.09 9.55 1.02
N LYS A 28 7.14 9.01 0.25
CA LYS A 28 5.71 9.19 0.54
C LYS A 28 5.36 8.69 1.93
N PHE A 29 5.89 7.54 2.32
CA PHE A 29 5.62 6.97 3.63
C PHE A 29 6.22 7.80 4.77
N THR A 30 7.47 8.27 4.65
CA THR A 30 8.21 8.89 5.77
C THR A 30 7.95 10.38 5.92
N TYR A 31 7.57 11.09 4.85
CA TYR A 31 7.25 12.53 4.94
C TYR A 31 5.81 12.83 5.35
N LEU A 32 4.97 11.81 5.57
CA LEU A 32 3.65 12.00 6.15
C LEU A 32 3.77 12.46 7.60
N ASP A 33 3.02 13.50 7.95
CA ASP A 33 2.84 13.87 9.33
C ASP A 33 1.85 12.94 10.05
N ASP A 34 1.81 13.03 11.38
CA ASP A 34 0.98 12.17 12.22
C ASP A 34 -0.52 12.25 11.88
N ALA A 35 -1.02 13.41 11.43
CA ALA A 35 -2.43 13.57 11.12
C ALA A 35 -2.76 12.87 9.79
N ASP A 36 -1.95 13.11 8.76
CA ASP A 36 -2.12 12.49 7.45
C ASP A 36 -1.90 10.97 7.51
N LEU A 37 -0.90 10.51 8.26
CA LEU A 37 -0.63 9.08 8.46
C LEU A 37 -1.80 8.39 9.15
N LYS A 38 -2.38 9.03 10.18
CA LYS A 38 -3.56 8.50 10.87
C LYS A 38 -4.77 8.41 9.94
N GLU A 39 -5.01 9.43 9.12
CA GLU A 39 -6.08 9.39 8.12
C GLU A 39 -5.86 8.25 7.11
N CYS A 40 -4.63 8.07 6.64
CA CYS A 40 -4.28 6.95 5.76
C CYS A 40 -4.56 5.58 6.40
N CYS A 41 -4.22 5.40 7.68
CA CYS A 41 -4.46 4.15 8.40
C CYS A 41 -5.96 3.87 8.55
N LEU A 42 -6.76 4.89 8.90
CA LEU A 42 -8.21 4.78 8.98
C LEU A 42 -8.85 4.46 7.63
N ASN A 43 -8.38 5.12 6.56
CA ASN A 43 -8.87 4.85 5.20
C ASN A 43 -8.55 3.42 4.76
N LEU A 44 -7.37 2.91 5.11
CA LEU A 44 -6.97 1.55 4.80
C LEU A 44 -7.82 0.51 5.55
N GLU A 45 -8.00 0.67 6.86
CA GLU A 45 -8.90 -0.17 7.65
C GLU A 45 -10.31 -0.15 7.06
N SER A 46 -10.86 1.03 6.80
CA SER A 46 -12.21 1.16 6.24
C SER A 46 -12.35 0.51 4.87
N ALA A 47 -11.31 0.53 4.03
CA ALA A 47 -11.33 -0.09 2.72
C ALA A 47 -11.21 -1.62 2.76
N LEU A 48 -10.59 -2.17 3.82
CA LEU A 48 -10.39 -3.60 4.02
C LEU A 48 -11.45 -4.25 4.90
N THR A 49 -12.23 -3.47 5.64
CA THR A 49 -13.32 -3.95 6.49
C THR A 49 -14.45 -4.53 5.64
N ASN A 50 -14.81 -5.79 5.87
CA ASN A 50 -16.01 -6.38 5.29
C ASN A 50 -17.05 -6.64 6.38
N ASP A 51 -18.16 -5.90 6.32
CA ASP A 51 -19.20 -5.82 7.37
C ASP A 51 -18.67 -5.31 8.72
N GLU A 52 -18.17 -6.20 9.58
CA GLU A 52 -17.65 -5.89 10.93
C GLU A 52 -16.27 -6.52 11.21
N ASP A 53 -15.68 -7.23 10.24
CA ASP A 53 -14.40 -7.91 10.39
C ASP A 53 -13.34 -7.23 9.52
N CYS A 54 -12.20 -6.92 10.12
CA CYS A 54 -11.05 -6.34 9.45
C CYS A 54 -9.77 -6.99 9.98
N ASP A 55 -8.89 -7.41 9.08
CA ASP A 55 -7.62 -8.02 9.46
C ASP A 55 -6.59 -6.99 9.99
N ILE A 56 -6.86 -5.69 9.85
CA ILE A 56 -5.96 -4.59 10.21
C ILE A 56 -6.71 -3.59 11.10
N ASP A 57 -6.15 -3.30 12.28
CA ASP A 57 -6.62 -2.23 13.18
C ASP A 57 -5.91 -0.90 12.86
N ASP A 58 -6.67 0.19 12.73
CA ASP A 58 -6.13 1.50 12.37
C ASP A 58 -5.09 2.03 13.35
N LYS A 59 -5.27 1.79 14.65
CA LYS A 59 -4.40 2.33 15.71
C LYS A 59 -3.12 1.54 15.80
N ASP A 60 -3.20 0.21 15.75
CA ASP A 60 -2.02 -0.64 15.75
C ASP A 60 -1.18 -0.39 14.50
N LEU A 61 -1.82 -0.27 13.33
CA LEU A 61 -1.13 0.10 12.10
C LEU A 61 -0.47 1.48 12.20
N PHE A 62 -1.15 2.47 12.76
CA PHE A 62 -0.62 3.82 12.94
C PHE A 62 0.62 3.81 13.84
N ILE A 63 0.55 3.18 15.02
CA ILE A 63 1.66 3.09 15.97
C ILE A 63 2.85 2.37 15.33
N GLU A 64 2.61 1.22 14.70
CA GLU A 64 3.67 0.48 14.00
C GLU A 64 4.29 1.30 12.86
N SER A 65 3.48 2.07 12.13
CA SER A 65 3.94 2.92 11.03
C SER A 65 4.82 4.07 11.52
N GLN A 66 4.46 4.75 12.61
CA GLN A 66 5.30 5.79 13.21
C GLN A 66 6.66 5.24 13.65
N ILE A 67 6.66 4.08 14.31
CA ILE A 67 7.91 3.43 14.71
C ILE A 67 8.72 3.04 13.47
N LEU A 68 8.08 2.54 12.41
CA LEU A 68 8.77 2.21 11.18
C LEU A 68 9.37 3.45 10.50
N GLN A 69 8.66 4.58 10.44
CA GLN A 69 9.19 5.85 9.90
C GLN A 69 10.49 6.27 10.63
N GLU A 70 10.52 6.15 11.96
CA GLU A 70 11.70 6.44 12.79
C GLU A 70 12.84 5.42 12.60
N MET A 71 12.51 4.17 12.29
CA MET A 71 13.49 3.09 12.14
C MET A 71 14.06 2.97 10.73
N LEU A 72 13.42 3.55 9.72
CA LEU A 72 13.94 3.54 8.37
C LEU A 72 15.27 4.31 8.31
N PRO A 73 16.32 3.75 7.68
CA PRO A 73 17.58 4.46 7.56
C PRO A 73 17.39 5.68 6.64
N ASN A 74 18.05 6.80 6.94
CA ASN A 74 17.90 8.05 6.15
C ASN A 74 18.06 7.85 4.64
N GLY A 75 18.98 6.96 4.22
CA GLY A 75 19.19 6.63 2.81
C GLY A 75 18.03 5.91 2.12
N ALA A 76 17.02 5.45 2.87
CA ALA A 76 15.81 4.83 2.33
C ALA A 76 14.85 5.85 1.72
N TYR A 77 14.75 7.07 2.28
CA TYR A 77 13.76 8.07 1.87
C TYR A 77 14.34 9.40 1.41
N ASP A 78 15.60 9.73 1.74
CA ASP A 78 16.27 10.97 1.32
C ASP A 78 17.19 10.81 0.08
N GLY A 79 17.14 9.65 -0.59
CA GLY A 79 17.99 9.35 -1.75
C GLY A 79 17.39 9.75 -3.11
N GLU A 80 18.22 9.76 -4.16
CA GLU A 80 17.74 9.94 -5.57
C GLU A 80 16.71 8.89 -5.99
N ARG A 81 16.77 7.72 -5.35
CA ARG A 81 15.80 6.63 -5.50
C ARG A 81 15.36 6.17 -4.11
N PRO A 82 14.19 6.62 -3.65
CA PRO A 82 13.57 6.11 -2.43
C PRO A 82 13.30 4.60 -2.55
N TRP A 83 13.29 3.92 -1.41
CA TRP A 83 12.93 2.50 -1.36
C TRP A 83 11.49 2.30 -1.84
N SER A 84 11.31 1.28 -2.67
CA SER A 84 10.00 0.80 -3.11
C SER A 84 9.26 0.07 -2.00
N SER A 85 7.95 -0.14 -2.16
CA SER A 85 7.14 -0.97 -1.25
C SER A 85 7.76 -2.34 -0.95
N ILE A 86 8.42 -2.96 -1.94
CA ILE A 86 9.06 -4.27 -1.78
C ILE A 86 10.26 -4.16 -0.82
N GLU A 87 11.10 -3.15 -1.00
CA GLU A 87 12.28 -2.91 -0.16
C GLU A 87 11.88 -2.60 1.29
N ILE A 88 10.83 -1.79 1.48
CA ILE A 88 10.28 -1.50 2.80
C ILE A 88 9.70 -2.78 3.41
N MET A 89 8.88 -3.54 2.68
CA MET A 89 8.33 -4.81 3.17
C MET A 89 9.43 -5.80 3.59
N GLU A 90 10.51 -5.93 2.81
CA GLU A 90 11.64 -6.79 3.16
C GLU A 90 12.36 -6.34 4.42
N PHE A 91 12.50 -5.04 4.62
CA PHE A 91 13.04 -4.47 5.86
C PHE A 91 12.11 -4.79 7.04
N THR A 92 10.83 -4.48 6.93
CA THR A 92 9.79 -4.77 7.94
C THR A 92 9.76 -6.25 8.32
N LYS A 93 9.86 -7.14 7.34
CA LYS A 93 9.90 -8.59 7.55
C LYS A 93 11.15 -9.06 8.30
N LYS A 94 12.30 -8.42 8.10
CA LYS A 94 13.54 -8.75 8.83
C LYS A 94 13.49 -8.31 10.30
N MET A 95 12.77 -7.22 10.56
CA MET A 95 12.60 -6.69 11.92
C MET A 95 11.64 -7.55 12.75
N ASP A 96 10.63 -8.16 12.13
CA ASP A 96 9.64 -9.03 12.78
C ASP A 96 8.91 -8.35 13.96
N MET A 97 8.73 -7.03 13.87
CA MET A 97 8.15 -6.19 14.93
C MET A 97 6.83 -5.50 14.53
N PHE A 98 6.47 -5.54 13.25
CA PHE A 98 5.38 -4.75 12.69
C PHE A 98 4.38 -5.63 11.92
N PRO A 99 3.60 -6.47 12.64
CA PRO A 99 2.68 -7.41 12.00
C PRO A 99 1.60 -6.73 11.14
N ASN A 100 1.03 -5.60 11.57
CA ASN A 100 0.00 -4.88 10.82
C ASN A 100 0.59 -4.20 9.59
N VAL A 101 1.75 -3.54 9.72
CA VAL A 101 2.43 -2.92 8.57
C VAL A 101 2.87 -3.98 7.56
N LEU A 102 3.43 -5.11 8.02
CA LEU A 102 3.80 -6.21 7.15
C LEU A 102 2.59 -6.80 6.43
N LEU A 103 1.44 -6.90 7.09
CA LEU A 103 0.19 -7.34 6.49
C LEU A 103 -0.31 -6.35 5.43
N ALA A 104 -0.31 -5.05 5.73
CA ALA A 104 -0.68 -4.00 4.79
C ALA A 104 0.18 -4.06 3.50
N TYR A 105 1.51 -4.19 3.64
CA TYR A 105 2.40 -4.36 2.49
C TYR A 105 2.15 -5.65 1.72
N LYS A 106 1.82 -6.76 2.39
CA LYS A 106 1.44 -7.99 1.71
C LYS A 106 0.17 -7.80 0.91
N ILE A 107 -0.86 -7.17 1.48
CA ILE A 107 -2.11 -6.90 0.77
C ILE A 107 -1.83 -6.01 -0.46
N LEU A 108 -1.12 -4.90 -0.28
CA LEU A 108 -0.69 -4.01 -1.36
C LEU A 108 -0.01 -4.79 -2.52
N LEU A 109 0.96 -5.66 -2.20
CA LEU A 109 1.79 -6.33 -3.19
C LEU A 109 1.18 -7.62 -3.75
N THR A 110 0.15 -8.18 -3.11
CA THR A 110 -0.52 -9.41 -3.54
C THR A 110 -1.90 -9.18 -4.11
N LEU A 111 -2.53 -8.04 -3.85
CA LEU A 111 -3.71 -7.62 -4.59
C LEU A 111 -3.33 -7.61 -6.07
N PRO A 112 -3.95 -8.48 -6.90
CA PRO A 112 -3.66 -8.47 -8.32
C PRO A 112 -4.20 -7.16 -8.86
N VAL A 113 -3.33 -6.14 -9.00
CA VAL A 113 -3.56 -5.09 -9.99
C VAL A 113 -3.61 -5.84 -11.30
N THR A 114 -4.83 -6.16 -11.73
CA THR A 114 -5.11 -7.20 -12.72
C THR A 114 -4.21 -6.98 -13.92
N VAL A 115 -3.20 -7.83 -14.06
CA VAL A 115 -2.43 -7.93 -15.29
C VAL A 115 -3.47 -8.21 -16.34
N ALA A 116 -3.69 -7.24 -17.23
CA ALA A 116 -4.41 -7.47 -18.46
C ALA A 116 -3.60 -8.51 -19.23
N SER A 117 -3.85 -9.79 -18.94
CA SER A 117 -3.51 -10.87 -19.84
C SER A 117 -4.39 -10.62 -21.05
N ALA A 118 -3.86 -9.84 -21.99
CA ALA A 118 -4.33 -9.87 -23.35
C ALA A 118 -4.10 -11.31 -23.82
N GLU A 119 -5.09 -12.18 -23.61
CA GLU A 119 -5.21 -13.41 -24.36
C GLU A 119 -5.36 -13.00 -25.81
N ARG A 120 -4.21 -12.87 -26.47
CA ARG A 120 -4.07 -12.57 -27.88
C ARG A 120 -4.46 -13.83 -28.64
N SER A 121 -5.72 -14.22 -28.55
CA SER A 121 -6.34 -15.15 -29.48
C SER A 121 -6.56 -14.39 -30.78
N PHE A 122 -5.49 -14.23 -31.55
CA PHE A 122 -5.66 -14.04 -32.98
C PHE A 122 -6.27 -15.31 -33.53
N GLN A 123 -7.59 -15.30 -33.67
CA GLN A 123 -8.21 -16.15 -34.68
C GLN A 123 -7.78 -15.62 -36.03
N THR A 124 -6.83 -16.31 -36.65
CA THR A 124 -6.75 -16.44 -38.10
C THR A 124 -6.25 -17.84 -38.41
#